data_AF-A0A933Z2F5-F1
#
_entry.id   AF-A0A933Z2F5-F1
#
_cell.length_a   1.000
_cell.length_b   1.000
_cell.length_c   1.000
_cell.angle_alpha   90.00
_cell.angle_beta   90.00
_cell.angle_gamma   90.00
#
_symmetry.space_group_name_H-M   'P 1'
#
loop_
_entity.id
_entity.type
_entity.pdbx_description
1 polymer ?
#
loop_
_entity_poly.entity_id
_entity_poly.type
_entity_poly.pdbx_seq_one_letter_code
_entity_poly.pdbx_strand_id
1 'polypeptide(L)' 'RDCLPLPTKYLTGGQVLAFRDYAFDAYYKNPRYLSMIRTKFGEATMRHIQVMAEKKLDRDNAVI' A
#
# COMPACT_ATOMS: atom_id res chain seq x y z
N ARG A 1 14.15 -7.10 -8.93
CA ARG A 1 14.33 -7.95 -7.73
C ARG A 1 13.89 -7.16 -6.52
N ASP A 2 12.76 -7.54 -5.98
CA ASP A 2 12.15 -7.01 -4.77
C ASP A 2 12.92 -7.44 -3.51
N CYS A 3 12.96 -6.56 -2.51
CA CYS A 3 13.61 -6.84 -1.23
C CYS A 3 12.73 -7.80 -0.42
N LEU A 4 13.29 -8.96 -0.04
CA LEU A 4 12.62 -9.94 0.84
C LEU A 4 12.84 -9.54 2.30
N PRO A 5 11.80 -9.06 3.02
CA PRO A 5 11.94 -8.71 4.42
C PRO A 5 12.23 -9.96 5.26
N LEU A 6 12.88 -9.75 6.40
CA LEU A 6 13.01 -10.82 7.39
C LEU A 6 11.62 -11.30 7.82
N PRO A 7 11.45 -12.63 8.00
CA PRO A 7 10.20 -13.18 8.51
C PRO A 7 9.93 -12.65 9.92
N THR A 8 8.65 -12.63 10.28
CA THR A 8 8.23 -12.39 11.67
C THR A 8 8.14 -13.72 12.41
N LYS A 9 7.73 -13.67 13.68
CA LYS A 9 7.44 -14.89 14.46
C LYS A 9 6.38 -15.80 13.79
N TYR A 10 5.46 -15.23 12.99
CA TYR A 10 4.30 -15.94 12.46
C TYR A 10 4.18 -15.94 10.92
N LEU A 11 4.82 -14.99 10.24
CA LEU A 11 4.70 -14.81 8.79
C LEU A 11 6.07 -14.93 8.12
N THR A 12 6.09 -15.59 6.96
CA THR A 12 7.25 -15.61 6.08
C THR A 12 7.51 -14.22 5.49
N GLY A 13 8.72 -13.98 4.97
CA GLY A 13 9.02 -12.72 4.28
C GLY A 13 8.07 -12.43 3.11
N GLY A 14 7.67 -13.47 2.36
CA GLY A 14 6.71 -13.35 1.26
C GLY A 14 5.29 -12.99 1.71
N GLN A 15 4.82 -13.56 2.84
CA GLN A 15 3.53 -13.20 3.43
C GLN A 15 3.54 -11.78 4.00
N VAL A 16 4.67 -11.33 4.57
CA VAL A 16 4.83 -9.94 5.00
C VAL A 16 4.75 -8.99 3.81
N LEU A 17 5.34 -9.35 2.66
CA LEU A 17 5.23 -8.57 1.43
C LEU A 17 3.79 -8.48 0.93
N ALA A 18 3.10 -9.62 0.82
CA ALA A 18 1.69 -9.65 0.41
C ALA A 18 0.81 -8.81 1.34
N PHE A 19 1.03 -8.90 2.65
CA PHE A 19 0.32 -8.09 3.63
C PHE A 19 0.60 -6.60 3.47
N ARG A 20 1.86 -6.20 3.18
CA ARG A 20 2.20 -4.79 2.95
C ARG A 20 1.48 -4.22 1.74
N ASP A 21 1.42 -4.97 0.64
CA ASP A 21 0.68 -4.54 -0.56
C ASP A 21 -0.81 -4.37 -0.26
N TYR A 22 -1.41 -5.35 0.40
CA TYR A 22 -2.80 -5.27 0.85
C TYR A 22 -3.05 -4.07 1.77
N ALA A 23 -2.22 -3.89 2.81
CA ALA A 23 -2.39 -2.81 3.78
C ALA A 23 -2.25 -1.43 3.14
N PHE A 24 -1.35 -1.30 2.16
CA PHE A 24 -1.17 -0.08 1.39
C PHE A 24 -2.45 0.30 0.64
N ASP A 25 -3.02 -0.64 -0.12
CA ASP A 25 -4.28 -0.42 -0.83
C ASP A 25 -5.42 -0.08 0.12
N ALA A 26 -5.59 -0.89 1.18
CA ALA A 26 -6.68 -0.73 2.14
C ALA A 26 -6.64 0.64 2.81
N TYR A 27 -5.45 1.18 3.07
CA TYR A 27 -5.26 2.48 3.67
C TYR A 27 -5.50 3.62 2.66
N TYR A 28 -4.78 3.62 1.53
CA TYR A 28 -4.80 4.76 0.59
C TYR A 28 -6.06 4.82 -0.28
N LYS A 29 -6.78 3.71 -0.46
CA LYS A 29 -8.09 3.69 -1.13
C LYS A 29 -9.25 3.94 -0.17
N ASN A 30 -8.99 4.12 1.12
CA ASN A 30 -10.03 4.38 2.10
C ASN A 30 -10.69 5.76 1.85
N PRO A 31 -12.01 5.83 1.60
CA PRO A 31 -12.70 7.09 1.33
C PRO A 31 -12.59 8.11 2.47
N ARG A 32 -12.54 7.64 3.73
CA ARG A 32 -12.38 8.51 4.90
C ARG A 32 -10.99 9.16 4.93
N TYR A 33 -9.95 8.42 4.57
CA TYR A 33 -8.60 8.96 4.45
C TYR A 33 -8.51 9.98 3.32
N LEU A 34 -9.04 9.65 2.13
CA LEU A 34 -9.05 10.55 0.98
C LEU A 34 -9.82 11.84 1.27
N SER A 35 -10.96 11.75 1.96
CA SER A 35 -11.71 12.93 2.41
C SER A 35 -10.89 13.79 3.37
N MET A 36 -10.19 13.18 4.34
CA MET A 36 -9.32 13.93 5.25
C MET A 36 -8.20 14.64 4.50
N ILE A 37 -7.55 13.97 3.54
CA ILE A 37 -6.48 14.56 2.72
C ILE A 37 -7.02 15.73 1.90
N ARG A 38 -8.16 15.56 1.24
CA ARG A 38 -8.84 16.62 0.49
C ARG A 38 -9.10 17.84 1.37
N THR A 39 -9.61 17.64 2.59
CA THR A 39 -9.89 18.74 3.53
C THR A 39 -8.62 19.46 3.99
N LYS A 40 -7.53 18.74 4.24
CA LYS A 40 -6.29 19.33 4.80
C LYS A 40 -5.36 19.94 3.75
N PHE A 41 -5.29 19.33 2.56
CA PHE A 41 -4.27 19.61 1.55
C PHE A 41 -4.84 19.89 0.15
N GLY A 42 -6.17 19.92 0.02
CA GLY A 42 -6.87 20.20 -1.22
C GLY A 42 -6.97 19.03 -2.20
N GLU A 43 -7.70 19.26 -3.28
CA GLU A 43 -7.99 18.26 -4.32
C GLU A 43 -6.77 17.75 -5.05
N ALA A 44 -5.82 18.64 -5.34
CA ALA A 44 -4.63 18.28 -6.10
C ALA A 44 -3.83 17.17 -5.41
N THR A 45 -3.65 17.31 -4.08
CA THR A 45 -2.93 16.33 -3.25
C THR A 45 -3.69 15.01 -3.16
N MET A 46 -5.02 15.07 -2.97
CA MET A 46 -5.87 13.88 -2.92
C MET A 46 -5.81 13.08 -4.24
N ARG A 47 -5.93 13.77 -5.38
CA ARG A 47 -5.82 13.15 -6.71
C ARG A 47 -4.43 12.55 -6.95
N HIS A 48 -3.37 13.24 -6.54
CA HIS A 48 -2.01 12.70 -6.65
C HIS A 48 -1.86 11.39 -5.86
N ILE A 49 -2.42 11.33 -4.65
CA ILE A 49 -2.43 10.10 -3.84
C ILE A 49 -3.23 8.98 -4.51
N GLN A 50 -4.38 9.27 -5.13
CA GLN A 50 -5.15 8.27 -5.86
C GLN A 50 -4.34 7.67 -7.02
N VAL A 51 -3.77 8.52 -7.87
CA VAL A 51 -2.92 8.09 -9.00
C VAL A 51 -1.72 7.28 -8.54
N MET A 52 -1.14 7.65 -7.39
CA MET A 52 -0.03 6.92 -6.79
C MET A 52 -0.49 5.52 -6.30
N ALA A 53 -1.64 5.43 -5.63
CA ALA A 53 -2.18 4.19 -5.09
C ALA A 53 -2.77 3.22 -6.14
N GLU A 54 -2.94 3.67 -7.38
CA GLU A 54 -3.33 2.82 -8.51
C GLU A 54 -2.17 1.97 -9.03
N LYS A 55 -0.92 2.41 -8.83
CA LYS A 55 0.27 1.70 -9.31
C LYS A 55 0.55 0.49 -8.43
N LYS A 56 0.48 -0.70 -9.01
CA LYS A 56 0.86 -1.96 -8.38
C LYS A 56 2.34 -2.24 -8.58
N LEU A 57 2.97 -2.83 -7.57
CA LEU A 57 4.34 -3.32 -7.66
C LEU A 57 4.33 -4.77 -8.15
N ASP A 58 5.24 -5.08 -9.06
CA ASP A 58 5.52 -6.46 -9.44
C ASP A 58 6.39 -7.12 -8.36
N ARG A 59 6.05 -8.36 -7.99
CA ARG A 59 6.63 -9.06 -6.82
C ARG A 59 7.12 -10.44 -7.24
N ASP A 60 8.43 -10.67 -7.11
CA ASP A 60 9.02 -12.00 -7.34
C ASP A 60 8.79 -12.92 -6.12
N ASN A 61 8.70 -12.34 -4.91
CA ASN A 61 8.76 -13.08 -3.65
C ASN A 61 7.48 -13.02 -2.79
N ALA A 62 6.45 -12.28 -3.21
CA ALA A 62 5.20 -12.21 -2.45
C ALA A 62 4.42 -13.53 -2.57
N VAL A 63 3.94 -14.07 -1.44
CA VAL A 63 3.20 -15.33 -1.39
C VAL A 63 1.85 -15.07 -0.72
N ILE A 64 0.78 -15.42 -1.43
CA ILE A 64 -0.62 -15.35 -0.97
C ILE A 64 -1.00 -16.68 -0.33
#